data_AF-A0A352SP57-F1
#
_entry.id   AF-A0A352SP57-F1
#
_cell.length_a   1.000
_cell.length_b   1.000
_cell.length_c   1.000
_cell.angle_alpha   90.00
_cell.angle_beta   90.00
_cell.angle_gamma   90.00
#
_symmetry.space_group_name_H-M   'P 1'
#
loop_
_entity.id
_entity.type
_entity.pdbx_description
1 polymer ?
#
loop_
_entity_poly.entity_id
_entity_poly.type
_entity_poly.pdbx_seq_one_letter_code
_entity_poly.pdbx_strand_id
1 'polypeptide(L)'
;DGTSFDSWTSSLIIIGYAIPGFLFAILLLVLFAGGSYVKIFPLRGLTSPEFADMSLGRQILDYFWHIALPVLASTISAFATLTLLTKNSFLDEIRKQYVLTARAKGLAEKQVLYGHVFRNAMLIVIAGFPAVFVSVFFGSSLIIETIFSLDGLGRMGFEAAVARDYPVVFGTLFIFSLIGLVIGLISDLMYVWIDPRIDFESRLS
;
A
#
# COMPACT_ATOMS: atom_id res chain seq x y z
N ASP A 1 11.33 31.26 -6.74
CA ASP A 1 11.99 30.72 -7.95
C ASP A 1 11.74 29.23 -8.07
N GLY A 2 10.65 28.85 -8.74
CA GLY A 2 10.36 27.45 -9.10
C GLY A 2 10.63 27.29 -10.59
N THR A 3 11.59 26.45 -10.94
CA THR A 3 11.95 26.21 -12.35
C THR A 3 10.76 25.61 -13.10
N SER A 4 10.67 25.86 -14.41
CA SER A 4 9.62 25.27 -15.27
C SER A 4 9.58 23.73 -15.17
N PHE A 5 10.71 23.12 -14.82
CA PHE A 5 10.84 21.70 -14.47
C PHE A 5 10.00 21.34 -13.23
N ASP A 6 10.12 22.10 -12.14
CA ASP A 6 9.38 21.91 -10.88
C ASP A 6 7.85 22.05 -11.08
N SER A 7 7.43 22.95 -11.96
CA SER A 7 6.00 23.11 -12.30
C SER A 7 5.49 21.93 -13.11
N TRP A 8 6.26 21.41 -14.07
CA TRP A 8 5.84 20.27 -14.90
C TRP A 8 5.80 18.97 -14.11
N THR A 9 6.81 18.68 -13.28
CA THR A 9 6.77 17.52 -12.37
C THR A 9 5.63 17.64 -11.37
N SER A 10 5.39 18.82 -10.80
CA SER A 10 4.26 19.03 -9.88
C SER A 10 2.92 18.79 -10.56
N SER A 11 2.70 19.30 -11.77
CA SER A 11 1.47 19.04 -12.54
C SER A 11 1.32 17.55 -12.88
N LEU A 12 2.39 16.87 -13.28
CA LEU A 12 2.37 15.44 -13.59
C LEU A 12 2.07 14.58 -12.35
N ILE A 13 2.59 14.99 -11.19
CA ILE A 13 2.29 14.38 -9.89
C ILE A 13 0.83 14.64 -9.49
N ILE A 14 0.27 15.82 -9.75
CA ILE A 14 -1.14 16.14 -9.45
C ILE A 14 -2.09 15.37 -10.36
N ILE A 15 -1.76 15.20 -11.64
CA ILE A 15 -2.55 14.38 -12.57
C ILE A 15 -2.45 12.90 -12.18
N GLY A 16 -1.25 12.40 -11.88
CA GLY A 16 -1.05 11.06 -11.34
C GLY A 16 -1.77 10.83 -10.01
N TYR A 17 -1.90 11.88 -9.18
CA TYR A 17 -2.64 11.86 -7.92
C TYR A 17 -4.16 11.75 -8.12
N ALA A 18 -4.71 12.33 -9.19
CA ALA A 18 -6.13 12.26 -9.50
C ALA A 18 -6.55 10.90 -10.10
N ILE A 19 -5.59 10.06 -10.48
CA ILE A 19 -5.84 8.75 -11.07
C ILE A 19 -5.89 7.70 -9.95
N PRO A 20 -7.06 7.10 -9.66
CA PRO A 20 -7.15 5.96 -8.77
C PRO A 20 -6.13 4.87 -9.10
N GLY A 21 -5.51 4.27 -8.09
CA GLY A 21 -4.47 3.24 -8.27
C GLY A 21 -4.91 2.05 -9.13
N PHE A 22 -6.21 1.69 -9.12
CA PHE A 22 -6.72 0.62 -9.98
C PHE A 22 -6.70 0.96 -11.48
N LEU A 23 -6.73 2.24 -11.87
CA LEU A 23 -6.62 2.63 -13.28
C LEU A 23 -5.22 2.36 -13.82
N PHE A 24 -4.18 2.47 -12.97
CA PHE A 24 -2.84 2.01 -13.33
C PHE A 24 -2.82 0.49 -13.55
N ALA A 25 -3.56 -0.28 -12.76
CA ALA A 25 -3.70 -1.72 -12.99
C ALA A 25 -4.34 -2.05 -14.35
N ILE A 26 -5.41 -1.33 -14.72
CA ILE A 26 -6.06 -1.46 -16.03
C ILE A 26 -5.10 -1.07 -17.16
N LEU A 27 -4.38 0.05 -17.00
CA LEU A 27 -3.41 0.53 -17.98
C LEU A 27 -2.28 -0.48 -18.19
N LEU A 28 -1.73 -1.05 -17.11
CA LEU A 28 -0.72 -2.10 -17.17
C LEU A 28 -1.27 -3.36 -17.86
N LEU A 29 -2.49 -3.77 -17.53
CA LEU A 29 -3.14 -4.92 -18.17
C LEU A 29 -3.29 -4.69 -19.67
N VAL A 30 -3.81 -3.54 -20.11
CA VAL A 30 -4.02 -3.25 -21.54
C VAL A 30 -2.70 -3.19 -22.31
N LEU A 31 -1.66 -2.58 -21.73
CA LEU A 31 -0.36 -2.40 -22.40
C LEU A 31 0.44 -3.70 -22.50
N PHE A 32 0.45 -4.51 -21.44
CA PHE A 32 1.37 -5.65 -21.32
C PHE A 32 0.72 -7.03 -21.41
N ALA A 33 -0.61 -7.11 -21.30
CA ALA A 33 -1.36 -8.37 -21.42
C ALA A 33 -2.48 -8.30 -22.47
N GLY A 34 -3.09 -7.13 -22.70
CA GLY A 34 -4.25 -6.84 -23.54
C GLY A 34 -4.15 -7.27 -25.00
N GLY A 35 -2.96 -7.60 -25.49
CA GLY A 35 -2.75 -8.10 -26.84
C GLY A 35 -2.75 -7.08 -27.96
N SER A 36 -3.16 -5.84 -27.68
CA SER A 36 -3.14 -4.73 -28.66
C SER A 36 -1.79 -4.03 -28.78
N TYR A 37 -0.91 -4.18 -27.78
CA TYR A 37 0.41 -3.55 -27.74
C TYR A 37 1.51 -4.60 -27.54
N VAL A 38 1.82 -4.94 -26.30
CA VAL A 38 2.88 -5.89 -25.96
C VAL A 38 2.26 -7.08 -25.22
N LYS A 39 2.46 -8.32 -25.70
CA LYS A 39 2.01 -9.55 -25.01
C LYS A 39 3.17 -10.15 -24.22
N ILE A 40 3.56 -9.47 -23.14
CA ILE A 40 4.60 -10.00 -22.25
C ILE A 40 3.97 -10.83 -21.15
N PHE A 41 2.80 -10.47 -20.64
CA PHE A 41 2.19 -11.13 -19.50
C PHE A 41 0.85 -11.78 -19.84
N PRO A 42 0.44 -12.80 -19.08
CA PRO A 42 -0.87 -13.41 -19.22
C PRO A 42 -1.97 -12.42 -18.82
N LEU A 43 -3.14 -12.57 -19.46
CA LEU A 43 -4.31 -11.73 -19.22
C LEU A 43 -5.01 -12.05 -17.90
N ARG A 44 -4.99 -13.33 -17.50
CA ARG A 44 -5.84 -13.88 -16.45
C ARG A 44 -5.19 -15.09 -15.79
N GLY A 45 -5.56 -15.36 -14.55
CA GLY A 45 -5.18 -16.58 -13.83
C GLY A 45 -3.76 -16.55 -13.27
N LEU A 46 -3.45 -17.54 -12.43
CA LEU A 46 -2.16 -17.68 -11.75
C LEU A 46 -1.21 -18.68 -12.40
N THR A 47 -1.71 -19.47 -13.36
CA THR A 47 -0.97 -20.58 -13.98
C THR A 47 -1.46 -20.83 -15.40
N SER A 48 -0.56 -21.30 -16.26
CA SER A 48 -0.88 -21.76 -17.62
C SER A 48 -1.74 -23.04 -17.60
N PRO A 49 -2.51 -23.33 -18.68
CA PRO A 49 -3.32 -24.55 -18.77
C PRO A 49 -2.51 -25.85 -18.61
N GLU A 50 -1.26 -25.90 -19.09
CA GLU A 50 -0.41 -27.09 -18.97
C GLU A 50 0.38 -27.18 -17.64
N PHE A 51 0.07 -26.36 -16.64
CA PHE A 51 0.86 -26.25 -15.40
C PHE A 51 1.10 -27.59 -14.69
N ALA A 52 0.08 -28.46 -14.65
CA ALA A 52 0.16 -29.77 -14.00
C ALA A 52 1.19 -30.71 -14.67
N ASP A 53 1.43 -30.54 -15.97
CA ASP A 53 2.33 -31.38 -16.76
C ASP A 53 3.76 -30.81 -16.85
N MET A 54 4.00 -29.63 -16.28
CA MET A 54 5.29 -28.96 -16.28
C MET A 54 6.26 -29.51 -15.22
N SER A 55 7.56 -29.41 -15.49
CA SER A 55 8.57 -29.66 -14.46
C SER A 55 8.50 -28.59 -13.36
N LEU A 56 8.88 -28.93 -12.13
CA LEU A 56 8.80 -28.03 -10.97
C LEU A 56 9.45 -26.65 -11.21
N GLY A 57 10.61 -26.60 -11.87
CA GLY A 57 11.28 -25.33 -12.18
C GLY A 57 10.47 -24.46 -13.15
N ARG A 58 9.76 -25.08 -14.10
CA ARG A 58 8.92 -24.38 -15.07
C ARG A 58 7.60 -23.94 -14.45
N GLN A 59 7.03 -24.73 -13.54
CA GLN A 59 5.89 -24.33 -12.71
C GLN A 59 6.21 -23.08 -11.88
N ILE A 60 7.38 -23.03 -11.23
CA ILE A 60 7.79 -21.85 -10.45
C ILE A 60 7.89 -20.62 -11.36
N LEU A 61 8.58 -20.74 -12.50
CA LEU A 61 8.74 -19.64 -13.44
C LEU A 61 7.39 -19.15 -14.00
N ASP A 62 6.51 -20.09 -14.37
CA ASP A 62 5.16 -19.80 -14.87
C ASP A 62 4.35 -19.04 -13.82
N TYR A 63 4.39 -19.49 -12.57
CA TYR A 63 3.71 -18.82 -11.47
C TYR A 63 4.25 -17.39 -11.26
N PHE A 64 5.58 -17.21 -11.20
CA PHE A 64 6.19 -15.88 -11.07
C PHE A 64 5.83 -14.96 -12.23
N TRP A 65 5.74 -15.50 -13.44
CA TRP A 65 5.34 -14.76 -14.62
C TRP A 65 3.88 -14.28 -14.56
N HIS A 66 2.97 -15.12 -14.07
CA HIS A 66 1.55 -14.77 -13.88
C HIS A 66 1.33 -13.75 -12.76
N ILE A 67 2.06 -13.85 -11.64
CA ILE A 67 1.90 -12.92 -10.51
C ILE A 67 2.61 -11.59 -10.70
N ALA A 68 3.62 -11.50 -11.58
CA ALA A 68 4.44 -10.31 -11.74
C ALA A 68 3.61 -9.05 -12.04
N LEU A 69 2.69 -9.13 -13.00
CA LEU A 69 1.88 -7.99 -13.40
C LEU A 69 0.84 -7.58 -12.33
N PRO A 70 0.07 -8.51 -11.71
CA PRO A 70 -0.78 -8.21 -10.55
C PRO A 70 -0.02 -7.60 -9.38
N VAL A 71 1.17 -8.13 -9.05
CA VAL A 71 1.99 -7.63 -7.95
C VAL A 71 2.51 -6.23 -8.27
N LEU A 72 3.04 -5.98 -9.47
CA LEU A 72 3.49 -4.66 -9.88
C LEU A 72 2.36 -3.63 -9.83
N ALA A 73 1.17 -3.98 -10.33
CA ALA A 73 -0.01 -3.13 -10.25
C ALA A 73 -0.38 -2.80 -8.79
N SER A 74 -0.38 -3.81 -7.92
CA SER A 74 -0.66 -3.64 -6.49
C SER A 74 0.39 -2.78 -5.80
N THR A 75 1.68 -2.99 -6.11
CA THR A 75 2.79 -2.21 -5.55
C THR A 75 2.71 -0.75 -5.97
N ILE A 76 2.43 -0.44 -7.23
CA ILE A 76 2.28 0.95 -7.70
C ILE A 76 1.10 1.63 -6.98
N SER A 77 -0.03 0.94 -6.88
CA SER A 77 -1.22 1.45 -6.18
C SER A 77 -0.93 1.73 -4.70
N ALA A 78 -0.29 0.78 -4.00
CA ALA A 78 0.07 0.93 -2.59
C ALA A 78 1.15 2.02 -2.38
N PHE A 79 2.13 2.11 -3.28
CA PHE A 79 3.20 3.10 -3.22
C PHE A 79 2.65 4.53 -3.35
N ALA A 80 1.67 4.76 -4.23
CA ALA A 80 1.01 6.05 -4.37
C ALA A 80 0.34 6.46 -3.05
N THR A 81 -0.46 5.57 -2.45
CA THR A 81 -1.13 5.81 -1.16
C THR A 81 -0.13 6.10 -0.04
N LEU A 82 0.93 5.28 0.07
CA LEU A 82 1.94 5.44 1.11
C LEU A 82 2.72 6.74 0.95
N THR A 83 3.06 7.12 -0.29
CA THR A 83 3.75 8.38 -0.60
C THR A 83 2.89 9.57 -0.18
N LEU A 84 1.58 9.53 -0.44
CA LEU A 84 0.65 10.59 -0.05
C LEU A 84 0.50 10.71 1.46
N LEU A 85 0.32 9.57 2.14
CA LEU A 85 0.25 9.55 3.59
C LEU A 85 1.53 10.14 4.19
N THR A 86 2.69 9.70 3.70
CA THR A 86 3.99 10.19 4.16
C THR A 86 4.13 11.68 3.91
N LYS A 87 3.84 12.17 2.70
CA LYS A 87 3.91 13.60 2.37
C LYS A 87 3.02 14.45 3.28
N ASN A 88 1.79 14.00 3.53
CA ASN A 88 0.86 14.70 4.41
C ASN A 88 1.36 14.71 5.86
N SER A 89 1.81 13.56 6.39
CA SER A 89 2.37 13.49 7.74
C SER A 89 3.58 14.40 7.92
N PHE A 90 4.47 14.50 6.91
CA PHE A 90 5.61 15.42 6.95
C PHE A 90 5.18 16.88 6.92
N LEU A 91 4.22 17.24 6.07
CA LEU A 91 3.72 18.61 5.97
C LEU A 91 3.04 19.07 7.27
N ASP A 92 2.28 18.19 7.90
CA ASP A 92 1.63 18.46 9.18
C ASP A 92 2.67 18.61 10.30
N GLU A 93 3.70 17.76 10.32
CA GLU A 93 4.74 17.82 11.34
C GLU A 93 5.59 19.11 11.24
N ILE A 94 5.95 19.53 10.02
CA ILE A 94 6.72 20.77 9.77
C ILE A 94 6.00 22.01 10.29
N ARG A 95 4.66 22.01 10.32
CA ARG A 95 3.83 23.15 10.73
C ARG A 95 3.68 23.27 12.24
N LYS A 96 4.19 22.33 13.03
CA LYS A 96 4.05 22.34 14.50
C LYS A 96 4.96 23.39 15.17
N GLN A 97 4.47 23.97 16.27
CA GLN A 97 5.14 25.06 17.01
C GLN A 97 6.55 24.70 17.51
N TYR A 98 6.79 23.43 17.87
CA TYR A 98 8.10 22.99 18.33
C TYR A 98 9.16 23.01 17.20
N VAL A 99 8.74 22.78 15.93
CA VAL A 99 9.60 22.88 14.74
C VAL A 99 9.94 24.34 14.46
N LEU A 100 8.97 25.24 14.57
CA LEU A 100 9.19 26.69 14.45
C LEU A 100 10.17 27.19 15.53
N THR A 101 10.00 26.74 16.77
CA THR A 101 10.90 27.05 17.88
C THR A 101 12.31 26.50 17.64
N ALA A 102 12.43 25.28 17.12
CA ALA A 102 13.72 24.68 16.78
C ALA A 102 14.47 25.49 15.71
N ARG A 103 13.76 25.96 14.68
CA ARG A 103 14.31 26.87 13.67
C ARG A 103 14.72 28.21 14.28
N ALA A 104 13.90 28.78 15.16
CA ALA A 104 14.20 30.04 15.84
C ALA A 104 15.43 29.96 16.77
N LYS A 105 15.74 28.76 17.29
CA LYS A 105 16.97 28.48 18.05
C LYS A 105 18.23 28.35 17.19
N GLY A 106 18.13 28.49 15.87
CA GLY A 106 19.27 28.45 14.94
C GLY A 106 19.69 27.05 14.48
N LEU A 107 18.86 26.03 14.69
CA LEU A 107 19.14 24.69 14.16
C LEU A 107 19.11 24.69 12.62
N ALA A 108 20.07 24.01 12.00
CA ALA A 108 20.13 23.88 10.55
C ALA A 108 18.92 23.10 10.03
N GLU A 109 18.43 23.44 8.83
CA GLU A 109 17.21 22.83 8.27
C GLU A 109 17.29 21.30 8.17
N LYS A 110 18.47 20.75 7.85
CA LYS A 110 18.72 19.29 7.85
C LYS A 110 18.60 18.68 9.25
N GLN A 111 19.06 19.37 10.30
CA GLN A 111 18.96 18.88 11.67
C GLN A 111 17.51 18.85 12.14
N VAL A 112 16.73 19.88 11.78
CA VAL A 112 15.29 19.93 12.06
C VAL A 112 14.54 18.84 11.27
N LEU A 113 14.85 18.67 9.99
CA LEU A 113 14.19 17.69 9.14
C LEU A 113 14.44 16.26 9.64
N TYR A 114 15.70 15.82 9.76
CA TYR A 114 16.01 14.43 10.10
C TYR A 114 15.88 14.14 11.60
N GLY A 115 16.17 15.11 12.47
CA GLY A 115 16.17 14.91 13.92
C GLY A 115 14.79 15.07 14.57
N HIS A 116 13.95 15.96 14.04
CA HIS A 116 12.69 16.33 14.68
C HIS A 116 11.45 15.98 13.86
N VAL A 117 11.46 16.29 12.55
CA VAL A 117 10.31 16.09 11.68
C VAL A 117 10.20 14.63 11.23
N PHE A 118 11.29 14.05 10.73
CA PHE A 118 11.31 12.71 10.13
C PHE A 118 10.88 11.64 11.13
N ARG A 119 11.45 11.64 12.34
CA ARG A 119 11.13 10.66 13.38
C ARG A 119 9.64 10.72 13.75
N ASN A 120 9.10 11.92 13.99
CA ASN A 120 7.70 12.08 14.39
C ASN A 120 6.72 11.81 13.25
N ALA A 121 7.03 12.26 12.03
CA ALA A 121 6.17 11.98 10.87
C ALA A 121 6.11 10.49 10.55
N MET A 122 7.23 9.75 10.70
CA MET A 122 7.25 8.29 10.52
C MET A 122 6.44 7.54 11.57
N LEU A 123 6.40 8.03 12.82
CA LEU A 123 5.53 7.46 13.85
C LEU A 123 4.04 7.54 13.45
N ILE A 124 3.61 8.64 12.83
CA ILE A 124 2.24 8.79 12.32
C ILE A 124 1.96 7.77 11.20
N VAL A 125 2.91 7.57 10.29
CA VAL A 125 2.78 6.61 9.19
C VAL A 125 2.68 5.17 9.72
N ILE A 126 3.50 4.81 10.71
CA ILE A 126 3.52 3.47 11.31
C ILE A 126 2.24 3.22 12.12
N ALA A 127 1.79 4.18 12.91
CA ALA A 127 0.53 4.08 13.63
C ALA A 127 -0.69 3.97 12.68
N GLY A 128 -0.62 4.60 11.50
CA GLY A 128 -1.63 4.48 10.46
C GLY A 128 -1.57 3.18 9.64
N PHE A 129 -0.49 2.40 9.76
CA PHE A 129 -0.25 1.21 8.93
C PHE A 129 -1.37 0.16 9.01
N PRO A 130 -1.92 -0.20 10.19
CA PRO A 130 -3.01 -1.17 10.27
C PRO A 130 -4.24 -0.74 9.48
N ALA A 131 -4.64 0.53 9.58
CA ALA A 131 -5.81 1.07 8.88
C ALA A 131 -5.57 1.08 7.36
N VAL A 132 -4.38 1.49 6.92
CA VAL A 132 -3.99 1.44 5.51
C VAL A 132 -3.98 0.00 5.00
N PHE A 133 -3.42 -0.94 5.76
CA PHE A 133 -3.36 -2.34 5.38
C PHE A 133 -4.76 -2.92 5.16
N VAL A 134 -5.68 -2.70 6.10
CA VAL A 134 -7.08 -3.10 5.97
C VAL A 134 -7.71 -2.45 4.73
N SER A 135 -7.52 -1.15 4.52
CA SER A 135 -8.08 -0.46 3.34
C SER A 135 -7.55 -1.03 2.02
N VAL A 136 -6.26 -1.40 1.97
CA VAL A 136 -5.64 -1.97 0.78
C VAL A 136 -6.18 -3.37 0.50
N PHE A 137 -6.31 -4.21 1.54
CA PHE A 137 -6.82 -5.57 1.43
C PHE A 137 -8.31 -5.63 1.07
N PHE A 138 -9.15 -4.79 1.67
CA PHE A 138 -10.59 -4.83 1.39
C PHE A 138 -10.99 -4.06 0.12
N GLY A 139 -10.32 -2.94 -0.16
CA GLY A 139 -10.64 -2.10 -1.33
C GLY A 139 -9.88 -2.54 -2.57
N SER A 140 -8.56 -2.41 -2.52
CA SER A 140 -7.69 -2.59 -3.69
C SER A 140 -7.56 -4.06 -4.10
N SER A 141 -7.49 -5.00 -3.13
CA SER A 141 -7.33 -6.42 -3.44
C SER A 141 -8.49 -6.94 -4.28
N LEU A 142 -9.73 -6.61 -3.91
CA LEU A 142 -10.91 -7.03 -4.69
C LEU A 142 -10.90 -6.50 -6.12
N ILE A 143 -10.52 -5.23 -6.31
CA ILE A 143 -10.48 -4.63 -7.65
C ILE A 143 -9.36 -5.27 -8.49
N ILE A 144 -8.16 -5.45 -7.91
CA ILE A 144 -7.04 -6.11 -8.59
C ILE A 144 -7.38 -7.57 -8.92
N GLU A 145 -7.95 -8.32 -7.97
CA GLU A 145 -8.40 -9.70 -8.15
C GLU A 145 -9.44 -9.78 -9.28
N THR A 146 -10.37 -8.83 -9.36
CA THR A 146 -11.36 -8.79 -10.44
C THR A 146 -10.72 -8.52 -11.80
N ILE A 147 -9.83 -7.52 -11.88
CA ILE A 147 -9.14 -7.12 -13.13
C ILE A 147 -8.31 -8.28 -13.68
N PHE A 148 -7.52 -8.94 -12.84
CA PHE A 148 -6.67 -10.07 -13.25
C PHE A 148 -7.36 -11.43 -13.17
N SER A 149 -8.65 -11.46 -12.80
CA SER A 149 -9.45 -12.68 -12.64
C SER A 149 -8.77 -13.72 -11.74
N LEU A 150 -8.30 -13.25 -10.58
CA LEU A 150 -7.69 -14.06 -9.53
C LEU A 150 -8.77 -14.53 -8.55
N ASP A 151 -8.55 -15.71 -7.97
CA ASP A 151 -9.43 -16.28 -6.95
C ASP A 151 -8.87 -15.97 -5.56
N GLY A 152 -8.97 -14.69 -5.17
CA GLY A 152 -8.52 -14.20 -3.87
C GLY A 152 -9.64 -14.07 -2.83
N LEU A 153 -9.24 -13.88 -1.58
CA LEU A 153 -10.16 -13.78 -0.44
C LEU A 153 -11.09 -12.56 -0.54
N GLY A 154 -10.64 -11.47 -1.17
CA GLY A 154 -11.46 -10.26 -1.32
C GLY A 154 -12.66 -10.54 -2.23
N ARG A 155 -12.39 -11.09 -3.41
CA ARG A 155 -13.41 -11.50 -4.37
C ARG A 155 -14.32 -12.60 -3.82
N MET A 156 -13.76 -13.62 -3.17
CA MET A 156 -14.55 -14.68 -2.51
C MET A 156 -15.52 -14.13 -1.45
N GLY A 157 -15.06 -13.22 -0.60
CA GLY A 157 -15.91 -12.60 0.43
C GLY A 157 -17.05 -11.77 -0.18
N PHE A 158 -16.77 -11.06 -1.28
CA PHE A 158 -17.79 -10.29 -2.00
C PHE A 158 -18.81 -11.18 -2.71
N GLU A 159 -18.37 -12.20 -3.44
CA GLU A 159 -19.25 -13.15 -4.12
C GLU A 159 -20.14 -13.88 -3.09
N ALA A 160 -19.58 -14.30 -1.95
CA ALA A 160 -20.33 -14.89 -0.85
C ALA A 160 -21.37 -13.94 -0.25
N ALA A 161 -21.03 -12.66 -0.08
CA ALA A 161 -21.97 -11.65 0.42
C ALA A 161 -23.16 -11.44 -0.53
N VAL A 162 -22.90 -11.38 -1.84
CA VAL A 162 -23.95 -11.28 -2.87
C VAL A 162 -24.80 -12.55 -2.92
N ALA A 163 -24.17 -13.72 -2.83
CA ALA A 163 -24.84 -15.02 -2.82
C ALA A 163 -25.56 -15.34 -1.49
N ARG A 164 -25.40 -14.49 -0.47
CA ARG A 164 -25.91 -14.70 0.90
C ARG A 164 -25.38 -15.99 1.54
N ASP A 165 -24.17 -16.38 1.19
CA ASP A 165 -23.44 -17.48 1.81
C ASP A 165 -22.83 -16.99 3.14
N TYR A 166 -23.68 -16.92 4.18
CA TYR A 166 -23.28 -16.43 5.49
C TYR A 166 -22.08 -17.18 6.09
N PRO A 167 -21.97 -18.52 5.99
CA PRO A 167 -20.77 -19.23 6.43
C PRO A 167 -19.48 -18.69 5.81
N VAL A 168 -19.43 -18.51 4.49
CA VAL A 168 -18.22 -18.01 3.80
C VAL A 168 -17.97 -16.53 4.13
N VAL A 169 -19.03 -15.72 4.24
CA VAL A 169 -18.91 -14.32 4.68
C VAL A 169 -18.30 -14.23 6.08
N PHE A 170 -18.81 -14.98 7.05
CA PHE A 170 -18.25 -14.96 8.41
C PHE A 170 -16.83 -15.52 8.46
N GLY A 171 -16.52 -16.56 7.68
CA GLY A 171 -15.17 -17.11 7.57
C GLY A 171 -14.17 -16.08 7.03
N THR A 172 -14.51 -15.41 5.94
CA THR A 172 -13.66 -14.37 5.34
C THR A 172 -13.49 -13.16 6.27
N LEU A 173 -14.56 -12.67 6.90
CA LEU A 173 -14.50 -11.60 7.89
C LEU A 173 -13.63 -11.96 9.09
N PHE A 174 -13.73 -13.19 9.59
CA PHE A 174 -12.90 -13.68 10.70
C PHE A 174 -11.42 -13.68 10.32
N ILE A 175 -11.06 -14.24 9.17
CA ILE A 175 -9.67 -14.28 8.69
C ILE A 175 -9.10 -12.87 8.51
N PHE A 176 -9.85 -11.96 7.90
CA PHE A 176 -9.40 -10.57 7.74
C PHE A 176 -9.23 -9.85 9.08
N SER A 177 -10.15 -10.09 10.02
CA SER A 177 -10.06 -9.51 11.37
C SER A 177 -8.83 -10.03 12.12
N LEU A 178 -8.54 -11.33 12.01
CA LEU A 178 -7.37 -11.95 12.62
C LEU A 178 -6.07 -11.40 12.04
N ILE A 179 -5.96 -11.30 10.70
CA ILE A 179 -4.80 -10.71 10.03
C ILE A 179 -4.63 -9.24 10.44
N GLY A 180 -5.73 -8.47 10.45
CA GLY A 180 -5.72 -7.07 10.87
C GLY A 180 -5.24 -6.90 12.31
N LEU A 181 -5.66 -7.78 13.22
CA LEU A 181 -5.20 -7.78 14.61
C LEU A 181 -3.71 -8.10 14.73
N VAL A 182 -3.22 -9.10 14.00
CA VAL A 182 -1.78 -9.45 13.97
C VAL A 182 -0.94 -8.27 13.47
N ILE A 183 -1.40 -7.57 12.44
CA ILE A 183 -0.69 -6.41 11.87
C ILE A 183 -0.77 -5.19 12.79
N GLY A 184 -1.90 -4.99 13.46
CA GLY A 184 -2.03 -4.03 14.55
C GLY A 184 -0.96 -4.27 15.61
N LEU A 185 -0.86 -5.50 16.11
CA LEU A 185 0.13 -5.87 17.12
C LEU A 185 1.57 -5.66 16.62
N ILE A 186 1.89 -6.03 15.38
CA ILE A 186 3.21 -5.77 14.79
C ILE A 186 3.49 -4.27 14.75
N SER A 187 2.50 -3.45 14.39
CA SER A 187 2.64 -1.99 14.31
C SER A 187 2.88 -1.38 15.70
N ASP A 188 2.17 -1.87 16.72
CA ASP A 188 2.37 -1.47 18.11
C ASP A 188 3.79 -1.81 18.61
N LEU A 189 4.28 -3.02 18.28
CA LEU A 189 5.65 -3.43 18.62
C LEU A 189 6.71 -2.57 17.90
N MET A 190 6.50 -2.27 16.61
CA MET A 190 7.38 -1.37 15.86
C MET A 190 7.39 0.04 16.46
N TYR A 191 6.25 0.52 16.92
CA TYR A 191 6.12 1.82 17.57
C TYR A 191 6.95 1.89 18.85
N VAL A 192 6.87 0.87 19.72
CA VAL A 192 7.70 0.77 20.94
C VAL A 192 9.19 0.71 20.62
N TRP A 193 9.58 -0.01 19.55
CA TRP A 193 10.98 -0.12 19.17
C TRP A 193 11.59 1.19 18.64
N ILE A 194 10.79 1.98 17.92
CA ILE A 194 11.23 3.24 17.29
C ILE A 194 11.17 4.41 18.27
N ASP A 195 10.24 4.42 19.22
CA ASP A 195 10.18 5.42 20.29
C ASP A 195 10.11 4.79 21.69
N PRO A 196 11.26 4.45 22.30
CA PRO A 196 11.32 3.87 23.65
C PRO A 196 11.03 4.88 24.77
N ARG A 197 10.60 6.12 24.48
CA ARG A 197 10.24 7.11 25.52
C ARG A 197 8.83 6.96 26.05
N ILE A 198 8.08 5.97 25.56
CA ILE A 198 6.75 5.65 26.05
C ILE A 198 6.90 4.70 27.23
N ASP A 199 7.41 5.26 28.32
CA ASP A 199 7.23 4.67 29.63
C ASP A 199 5.74 4.79 29.97
N PHE A 200 5.07 3.65 30.06
CA PHE A 200 3.69 3.54 30.55
C PHE A 200 3.55 3.93 32.04
N GLU A 201 4.63 4.40 32.69
CA GLU A 201 4.66 4.72 34.11
C GLU A 201 4.26 6.17 34.46
N SER A 202 4.24 7.13 33.53
CA SER A 202 4.04 8.56 33.89
C SER A 202 2.58 9.06 33.86
N ARG A 203 1.59 8.20 33.66
CA ARG A 203 0.17 8.59 33.74
C ARG A 203 -0.43 8.46 35.16
N LEU A 204 0.38 8.12 36.16
CA LEU A 204 -0.06 7.88 37.55
C LEU A 204 0.75 8.61 38.64
N SER A 205 1.41 9.74 38.33
CA SER A 205 1.93 10.64 39.37
C SER A 205 1.48 12.09 39.19
#